data_AF-A0A8T4ZRS2-F1
#
_entry.id   AF-A0A8T4ZRS2-F1
#
_cell.length_a   1.000
_cell.length_b   1.000
_cell.length_c   1.000
_cell.angle_alpha   90.00
_cell.angle_beta   90.00
_cell.angle_gamma   90.00
#
_symmetry.space_group_name_H-M   'P 1'
#
loop_
_entity.id
_entity.type
_entity.pdbx_description
1 polymer ?
#
loop_
_entity_poly.entity_id
_entity_poly.type
_entity_poly.pdbx_seq_one_letter_code
_entity_poly.pdbx_strand_id
1 'polypeptide(L)'
;MGREVFFGTGYGGTHDQDAPMAIAALAILGEVARICGELGARLKYYTMRSYLVPVGQDLIKAGYLSASRPELYSPDLVVYTGEDQRAFMAAVMNYIAGEKPGAVLFFGATYWETINVLGTGAVVGSFQIAGTPRLYYQSIISCTADYCLLGDELYAAAAAITEDEPQISAIGAFDIIKAFLLILLVAGVISITLGFPLISILRGW
;
A
#
# COMPACT_ATOMS: atom_id res chain seq x y z
N MET A 1 -4.87 -21.21 -17.74
CA MET A 1 -4.54 -21.05 -16.30
C MET A 1 -4.42 -19.57 -16.02
N GLY A 2 -5.00 -19.08 -14.91
CA GLY A 2 -4.96 -17.67 -14.55
C GLY A 2 -3.53 -17.19 -14.32
N ARG A 3 -3.21 -15.97 -14.79
CA ARG A 3 -1.89 -15.36 -14.58
C ARG A 3 -1.68 -15.09 -13.08
N GLU A 4 -0.45 -15.21 -12.60
CA GLU A 4 -0.11 -15.02 -11.19
C GLU A 4 -0.41 -13.57 -10.71
N VAL A 5 -0.54 -13.39 -9.39
CA VAL A 5 -0.64 -12.09 -8.73
C VAL A 5 0.69 -11.76 -8.08
N PHE A 6 1.27 -10.62 -8.42
CA PHE A 6 2.45 -10.09 -7.73
C PHE A 6 2.02 -9.21 -6.56
N PHE A 7 2.71 -9.32 -5.43
CA PHE A 7 2.59 -8.41 -4.30
C PHE A 7 3.96 -7.94 -3.81
N GLY A 8 4.08 -6.66 -3.45
CA GLY A 8 5.27 -6.13 -2.79
C GLY A 8 4.93 -5.06 -1.76
N THR A 9 5.75 -4.99 -0.70
CA THR A 9 5.58 -4.05 0.43
C THR A 9 6.50 -2.82 0.36
N GLY A 10 7.29 -2.69 -0.71
CA GLY A 10 8.28 -1.63 -0.89
C GLY A 10 9.52 -1.77 -0.02
N TYR A 11 10.22 -0.65 0.16
CA TYR A 11 11.49 -0.56 0.87
C TYR A 11 11.37 -0.57 2.40
N GLY A 12 10.35 0.10 2.95
CA GLY A 12 10.24 0.25 4.40
C GLY A 12 9.94 -1.05 5.13
N GLY A 13 10.16 -1.01 6.44
CA GLY A 13 10.08 -2.16 7.33
C GLY A 13 9.17 -1.93 8.51
N THR A 14 9.10 -2.87 9.45
CA THR A 14 8.20 -2.80 10.62
C THR A 14 8.88 -2.29 11.90
N HIS A 15 10.06 -1.68 11.80
CA HIS A 15 10.90 -1.32 12.95
C HIS A 15 11.31 0.16 13.00
N ASP A 16 10.98 0.94 11.97
CA ASP A 16 11.36 2.34 11.83
C ASP A 16 10.12 3.22 11.58
N GLN A 17 10.33 4.45 11.13
CA GLN A 17 9.24 5.38 10.78
C GLN A 17 8.29 4.84 9.71
N ASP A 18 8.70 3.82 8.96
CA ASP A 18 7.90 3.21 7.91
C ASP A 18 6.97 2.09 8.44
N ALA A 19 7.10 1.74 9.73
CA ALA A 19 6.37 0.62 10.34
C ALA A 19 4.85 0.68 10.16
N PRO A 20 4.15 1.82 10.38
CA PRO A 20 2.71 1.88 10.18
C PRO A 20 2.29 1.50 8.76
N MET A 21 3.05 1.96 7.76
CA MET A 21 2.78 1.69 6.34
C MET A 21 3.04 0.22 5.99
N ALA A 22 4.14 -0.33 6.49
CA ALA A 22 4.50 -1.73 6.26
C ALA A 22 3.47 -2.68 6.90
N ILE A 23 3.01 -2.39 8.11
CA ILE A 23 1.96 -3.16 8.79
C ILE A 23 0.65 -3.12 8.01
N ALA A 24 0.23 -1.94 7.55
CA ALA A 24 -0.97 -1.79 6.72
C ALA A 24 -0.87 -2.62 5.42
N ALA A 25 0.29 -2.62 4.75
CA ALA A 25 0.52 -3.43 3.56
C ALA A 25 0.52 -4.94 3.84
N LEU A 26 1.06 -5.38 4.99
CA LEU A 26 1.03 -6.79 5.39
C LEU A 26 -0.38 -7.26 5.73
N ALA A 27 -1.24 -6.40 6.31
CA ALA A 27 -2.65 -6.71 6.49
C ALA A 27 -3.35 -6.95 5.15
N ILE A 28 -3.09 -6.09 4.16
CA ILE A 28 -3.59 -6.27 2.78
C ILE A 28 -3.05 -7.55 2.15
N LEU A 29 -1.76 -7.90 2.36
CA LEU A 29 -1.17 -9.14 1.84
C LEU A 29 -1.93 -10.39 2.31
N GLY A 30 -2.29 -10.45 3.59
CA GLY A 30 -3.05 -11.57 4.15
C GLY A 30 -4.41 -11.74 3.48
N GLU A 31 -5.12 -10.64 3.26
CA GLU A 31 -6.43 -10.65 2.60
C GLU A 31 -6.32 -10.98 1.10
N VAL A 32 -5.32 -10.44 0.42
CA VAL A 32 -5.02 -10.81 -0.98
C VAL A 32 -4.72 -12.31 -1.10
N ALA A 33 -4.00 -12.90 -0.13
CA ALA A 33 -3.74 -14.33 -0.13
C ALA A 33 -5.02 -15.16 0.02
N ARG A 34 -5.95 -14.73 0.88
CA ARG A 34 -7.28 -15.33 1.01
C ARG A 34 -8.05 -15.29 -0.30
N ILE A 35 -8.16 -14.10 -0.91
CA ILE A 35 -8.84 -13.91 -2.20
C ILE A 35 -8.19 -14.74 -3.31
N CYS A 36 -6.85 -14.79 -3.36
CA CYS A 36 -6.14 -15.64 -4.32
C CYS A 36 -6.49 -17.12 -4.12
N GLY A 37 -6.62 -17.58 -2.87
CA GLY A 37 -7.07 -18.93 -2.56
C GLY A 37 -8.47 -19.23 -3.10
N GLU A 38 -9.43 -18.34 -2.87
CA GLU A 38 -10.81 -18.46 -3.36
C GLU A 38 -10.86 -18.53 -4.89
N LEU A 39 -10.05 -17.72 -5.55
CA LEU A 39 -9.96 -17.66 -7.02
C LEU A 39 -9.08 -18.77 -7.61
N GLY A 40 -8.38 -19.56 -6.79
CA GLY A 40 -7.40 -20.54 -7.25
C GLY A 40 -6.19 -19.93 -7.97
N ALA A 41 -5.86 -18.67 -7.68
CA ALA A 41 -4.73 -17.94 -8.23
C ALA A 41 -3.48 -18.11 -7.37
N ARG A 42 -2.29 -18.01 -7.99
CA ARG A 42 -1.02 -18.00 -7.27
C ARG A 42 -0.59 -16.57 -6.97
N LEU A 43 -0.33 -16.30 -5.70
CA LEU A 43 0.25 -15.08 -5.17
C LEU A 43 1.76 -15.22 -4.98
N LYS A 44 2.53 -14.28 -5.52
CA LYS A 44 3.98 -14.18 -5.37
C LYS A 44 4.32 -12.90 -4.63
N TYR A 45 4.91 -13.02 -3.45
CA TYR A 45 5.28 -11.89 -2.59
C TYR A 45 6.78 -11.65 -2.60
N TYR A 46 7.19 -10.42 -2.90
CA TYR A 46 8.60 -10.00 -2.86
C TYR A 46 8.82 -9.02 -1.71
N THR A 47 9.85 -9.29 -0.92
CA THR A 47 10.31 -8.40 0.16
C THR A 47 11.82 -8.22 0.11
N MET A 48 12.27 -7.01 0.43
CA MET A 48 13.69 -6.73 0.67
C MET A 48 14.07 -6.80 2.15
N ARG A 49 13.12 -7.02 3.06
CA ARG A 49 13.38 -7.15 4.48
C ARG A 49 13.40 -8.62 4.86
N SER A 50 14.58 -9.13 5.22
CA SER A 50 14.80 -10.53 5.57
C SER A 50 13.85 -11.03 6.68
N TYR A 51 13.57 -10.21 7.70
CA TYR A 51 12.66 -10.56 8.79
C TYR A 51 11.17 -10.55 8.40
N LEU A 52 10.81 -10.00 7.23
CA LEU A 52 9.44 -10.08 6.70
C LEU A 52 9.18 -11.37 5.91
N VAL A 53 10.22 -12.17 5.63
CA VAL A 53 10.06 -13.49 4.97
C VAL A 53 9.16 -14.42 5.77
N PRO A 54 9.45 -14.73 7.05
CA PRO A 54 8.57 -15.61 7.84
C PRO A 54 7.17 -15.01 8.02
N VAL A 55 7.07 -13.68 8.19
CA VAL A 55 5.77 -12.99 8.31
C VAL A 55 4.93 -13.17 7.04
N GLY A 56 5.52 -12.96 5.87
CA GLY A 56 4.85 -13.18 4.59
C GLY A 56 4.46 -14.63 4.38
N GLN A 57 5.30 -15.58 4.79
CA GLN A 57 5.01 -17.01 4.70
C GLN A 57 3.79 -17.37 5.56
N ASP A 58 3.76 -16.88 6.80
CA ASP A 58 2.65 -17.13 7.72
C ASP A 58 1.34 -16.51 7.22
N LEU A 59 1.37 -15.25 6.75
CA LEU A 59 0.19 -14.57 6.20
C LEU A 59 -0.37 -15.26 4.96
N ILE A 60 0.49 -15.63 4.00
CA ILE A 60 0.05 -16.30 2.77
C ILE A 60 -0.48 -17.70 3.08
N LYS A 61 0.19 -18.44 3.98
CA LYS A 61 -0.27 -19.76 4.42
C LYS A 61 -1.63 -19.66 5.11
N ALA A 62 -1.81 -18.69 6.00
CA ALA A 62 -3.08 -18.45 6.69
C ALA A 62 -4.20 -18.07 5.72
N GLY A 63 -3.92 -17.19 4.75
CA GLY A 63 -4.89 -16.79 3.72
C GLY A 63 -5.35 -17.96 2.84
N TYR A 64 -4.43 -18.77 2.33
CA TYR A 64 -4.83 -19.97 1.56
C TYR A 64 -5.54 -21.02 2.41
N LEU A 65 -5.17 -21.16 3.68
CA LEU A 65 -5.84 -22.08 4.60
C LEU A 65 -7.27 -21.64 4.89
N SER A 66 -7.51 -20.35 5.13
CA SER A 66 -8.87 -19.83 5.36
C SER A 66 -9.76 -19.92 4.13
N ALA A 67 -9.16 -19.88 2.93
CA ALA A 67 -9.84 -20.17 1.67
C ALA A 67 -10.06 -21.67 1.40
N SER A 68 -9.70 -22.57 2.34
CA SER A 68 -9.76 -24.03 2.18
C SER A 68 -8.93 -24.57 1.00
N ARG A 69 -7.83 -23.89 0.65
CA ARG A 69 -6.91 -24.27 -0.44
C ARG A 69 -5.44 -24.36 0.01
N PRO A 70 -5.12 -25.11 1.09
CA PRO A 70 -3.76 -25.18 1.63
C PRO A 70 -2.75 -25.78 0.64
N GLU A 71 -3.19 -26.53 -0.37
CA GLU A 71 -2.34 -27.11 -1.40
C GLU A 71 -1.78 -26.08 -2.40
N LEU A 72 -2.32 -24.86 -2.43
CA LEU A 72 -1.77 -23.76 -3.23
C LEU A 72 -0.57 -23.09 -2.56
N TYR A 73 -0.37 -23.30 -1.26
CA TYR A 73 0.73 -22.71 -0.52
C TYR A 73 2.07 -23.42 -0.82
N SER A 74 3.12 -22.63 -1.00
CA SER A 74 4.51 -23.07 -0.94
C SER A 74 5.36 -21.98 -0.28
N PRO A 75 6.40 -22.33 0.52
CA PRO A 75 7.36 -21.36 1.05
C PRO A 75 8.03 -20.51 -0.05
N ASP A 76 8.18 -21.05 -1.25
CA ASP A 76 8.80 -20.39 -2.40
C ASP A 76 7.94 -19.25 -2.97
N LEU A 77 6.70 -19.09 -2.50
CA LEU A 77 5.84 -17.95 -2.87
C LEU A 77 6.35 -16.64 -2.29
N VAL A 78 7.22 -16.70 -1.26
CA VAL A 78 7.85 -15.53 -0.66
C VAL A 78 9.30 -15.46 -1.11
N VAL A 79 9.67 -14.34 -1.73
CA VAL A 79 11.01 -14.11 -2.29
C VAL A 79 11.69 -12.98 -1.54
N TYR A 80 12.87 -13.28 -1.00
CA TYR A 80 13.78 -12.30 -0.46
C TYR A 80 14.81 -11.89 -1.52
N THR A 81 14.89 -10.60 -1.80
CA THR A 81 15.75 -10.07 -2.88
C THR A 81 17.10 -9.53 -2.39
N GLY A 82 17.36 -9.56 -1.08
CA GLY A 82 18.42 -8.78 -0.45
C GLY A 82 17.94 -7.41 0.04
N GLU A 83 18.68 -6.81 0.99
CA GLU A 83 18.36 -5.50 1.60
C GLU A 83 18.73 -4.28 0.73
N ASP A 84 19.36 -4.49 -0.43
CA ASP A 84 19.68 -3.40 -1.37
C ASP A 84 18.47 -3.08 -2.26
N GLN A 85 18.08 -1.81 -2.27
CA GLN A 85 16.91 -1.33 -3.01
C GLN A 85 17.01 -1.57 -4.53
N ARG A 86 18.22 -1.49 -5.10
CA ARG A 86 18.44 -1.68 -6.54
C ARG A 86 18.35 -3.16 -6.89
N ALA A 87 18.85 -4.04 -6.02
CA ALA A 87 18.68 -5.48 -6.15
C ALA A 87 17.20 -5.87 -6.11
N PHE A 88 16.42 -5.31 -5.17
CA PHE A 88 14.96 -5.49 -5.12
C PHE A 88 14.30 -5.07 -6.44
N MET A 89 14.60 -3.86 -6.93
CA MET A 89 14.08 -3.36 -8.20
C MET A 89 14.41 -4.30 -9.36
N ALA A 90 15.68 -4.67 -9.52
CA ALA A 90 16.11 -5.54 -10.62
C ALA A 90 15.42 -6.90 -10.57
N ALA A 91 15.29 -7.50 -9.38
CA ALA A 91 14.62 -8.78 -9.19
C ALA A 91 13.13 -8.70 -9.53
N VAL A 92 12.42 -7.69 -9.03
CA VAL A 92 10.98 -7.51 -9.28
C VAL A 92 10.71 -7.17 -10.74
N MET A 93 11.48 -6.25 -11.34
CA MET A 93 11.32 -5.90 -12.76
C MET A 93 11.55 -7.11 -13.66
N ASN A 94 12.58 -7.92 -13.38
CA ASN A 94 12.85 -9.14 -14.15
C ASN A 94 11.69 -10.15 -14.02
N TYR A 95 11.15 -10.32 -12.81
CA TYR A 95 9.98 -11.19 -12.58
C TYR A 95 8.75 -10.69 -13.36
N ILE A 96 8.38 -9.41 -13.23
CA ILE A 96 7.20 -8.85 -13.90
C ILE A 96 7.37 -8.91 -15.43
N ALA A 97 8.56 -8.61 -15.97
CA ALA A 97 8.83 -8.66 -17.40
C ALA A 97 8.77 -10.10 -17.97
N GLY A 98 9.26 -11.07 -17.20
CA GLY A 98 9.30 -12.48 -17.59
C GLY A 98 7.95 -13.17 -17.44
N GLU A 99 7.40 -13.18 -16.23
CA GLU A 99 6.18 -13.93 -15.87
C GLU A 99 4.89 -13.19 -16.27
N LYS A 100 4.96 -11.86 -16.39
CA LYS A 100 3.84 -11.00 -16.80
C LYS A 100 2.57 -11.30 -15.99
N PRO A 101 2.58 -11.04 -14.67
CA PRO A 101 1.49 -11.35 -13.77
C PRO A 101 0.17 -10.70 -14.23
N GLY A 102 -0.96 -11.29 -13.88
CA GLY A 102 -2.28 -10.75 -14.18
C GLY A 102 -2.56 -9.46 -13.41
N ALA A 103 -2.04 -9.39 -12.18
CA ALA A 103 -2.11 -8.21 -11.33
C ALA A 103 -0.78 -7.91 -10.62
N VAL A 104 -0.45 -6.63 -10.48
CA VAL A 104 0.67 -6.09 -9.72
C VAL A 104 0.12 -5.25 -8.57
N LEU A 105 0.29 -5.74 -7.36
CA LEU A 105 -0.19 -5.11 -6.13
C LEU A 105 1.00 -4.56 -5.35
N PHE A 106 1.02 -3.25 -5.09
CA PHE A 106 2.19 -2.61 -4.49
C PHE A 106 1.81 -1.59 -3.42
N PHE A 107 1.94 -1.98 -2.16
CA PHE A 107 1.44 -1.22 -1.01
C PHE A 107 2.52 -0.99 0.03
N GLY A 108 2.37 0.06 0.84
CA GLY A 108 3.20 0.27 2.03
C GLY A 108 4.23 1.38 1.86
N ALA A 109 5.39 1.16 2.45
CA ALA A 109 6.46 2.15 2.48
C ALA A 109 7.31 2.07 1.22
N THR A 110 6.75 2.58 0.12
CA THR A 110 7.40 2.54 -1.18
C THR A 110 8.29 3.76 -1.40
N TYR A 111 9.39 3.55 -2.11
CA TYR A 111 10.40 4.56 -2.42
C TYR A 111 10.65 4.59 -3.94
N TRP A 112 11.90 4.80 -4.36
CA TRP A 112 12.33 4.88 -5.75
C TRP A 112 11.86 3.68 -6.58
N GLU A 113 11.76 2.49 -5.97
CA GLU A 113 11.29 1.28 -6.62
C GLU A 113 9.86 1.41 -7.17
N THR A 114 9.03 2.33 -6.67
CA THR A 114 7.62 2.51 -7.09
C THR A 114 7.48 2.64 -8.60
N ILE A 115 8.22 3.54 -9.25
CA ILE A 115 8.13 3.74 -10.71
C ILE A 115 8.68 2.53 -11.48
N ASN A 116 9.61 1.81 -10.90
CA ASN A 116 10.26 0.67 -11.55
C ASN A 116 9.33 -0.54 -11.53
N VAL A 117 8.69 -0.81 -10.39
CA VAL A 117 7.70 -1.88 -10.23
C VAL A 117 6.46 -1.58 -11.07
N LEU A 118 5.80 -0.44 -10.83
CA LEU A 118 4.54 -0.10 -11.51
C LEU A 118 4.73 0.27 -12.98
N GLY A 119 5.86 0.88 -13.34
CA GLY A 119 6.19 1.14 -14.73
C GLY A 119 6.41 -0.15 -15.52
N THR A 120 7.08 -1.15 -14.93
CA THR A 120 7.25 -2.45 -15.59
C THR A 120 5.92 -3.18 -15.73
N GLY A 121 5.07 -3.15 -14.70
CA GLY A 121 3.72 -3.73 -14.76
C GLY A 121 2.84 -3.07 -15.83
N ALA A 122 2.90 -1.73 -15.95
CA ALA A 122 2.21 -1.00 -17.00
C ALA A 122 2.69 -1.38 -18.40
N VAL A 123 4.02 -1.54 -18.60
CA VAL A 123 4.61 -1.94 -19.89
C VAL A 123 4.14 -3.33 -20.32
N VAL A 124 3.99 -4.28 -19.40
CA VAL A 124 3.52 -5.64 -19.72
C VAL A 124 1.99 -5.76 -19.75
N GLY A 125 1.27 -4.69 -19.43
CA GLY A 125 -0.20 -4.65 -19.39
C GLY A 125 -0.82 -5.44 -18.24
N SER A 126 -0.14 -5.49 -17.09
CA SER A 126 -0.71 -6.04 -15.85
C SER A 126 -1.71 -5.06 -15.25
N PHE A 127 -2.80 -5.57 -14.67
CA PHE A 127 -3.70 -4.77 -13.85
C PHE A 127 -2.98 -4.33 -12.57
N GLN A 128 -3.12 -3.09 -12.12
CA GLN A 128 -2.31 -2.56 -11.02
C GLN A 128 -3.14 -1.86 -9.95
N ILE A 129 -2.92 -2.24 -8.69
CA ILE A 129 -3.40 -1.50 -7.53
C ILE A 129 -2.19 -1.15 -6.65
N ALA A 130 -2.07 0.11 -6.26
CA ALA A 130 -0.97 0.52 -5.41
C ALA A 130 -1.35 1.59 -4.40
N GLY A 131 -0.58 1.72 -3.33
CA GLY A 131 -0.91 2.65 -2.26
C GLY A 131 0.25 2.96 -1.33
N THR A 132 0.45 4.25 -1.07
CA THR A 132 1.42 4.73 -0.09
C THR A 132 1.01 6.10 0.46
N PRO A 133 1.17 6.35 1.77
CA PRO A 133 0.95 7.68 2.32
C PRO A 133 2.10 8.64 2.03
N ARG A 134 3.18 8.17 1.37
CA ARG A 134 4.34 8.99 1.06
C ARG A 134 4.07 9.90 -0.14
N LEU A 135 3.91 11.19 0.15
CA LEU A 135 3.58 12.22 -0.83
C LEU A 135 4.48 12.22 -2.08
N TYR A 136 5.79 11.93 -1.92
CA TYR A 136 6.76 11.90 -3.01
C TYR A 136 6.43 10.91 -4.14
N TYR A 137 5.71 9.82 -3.83
CA TYR A 137 5.44 8.73 -4.78
C TYR A 137 3.97 8.65 -5.20
N GLN A 138 3.09 9.48 -4.64
CA GLN A 138 1.67 9.48 -4.96
C GLN A 138 1.40 9.81 -6.43
N SER A 139 2.13 10.77 -7.00
CA SER A 139 2.00 11.13 -8.43
C SER A 139 2.40 10.00 -9.36
N ILE A 140 3.42 9.22 -9.01
CA ILE A 140 3.84 8.05 -9.77
C ILE A 140 2.73 7.00 -9.74
N ILE A 141 2.21 6.70 -8.55
CA ILE A 141 1.14 5.72 -8.38
C ILE A 141 -0.12 6.16 -9.14
N SER A 142 -0.54 7.42 -9.03
CA SER A 142 -1.72 7.93 -9.75
C SER A 142 -1.59 7.88 -11.27
N CYS A 143 -0.35 7.97 -11.79
CA CYS A 143 -0.10 7.94 -13.23
C CYS A 143 0.15 6.52 -13.77
N THR A 144 0.44 5.54 -12.92
CA THR A 144 0.85 4.19 -13.36
C THR A 144 -0.09 3.08 -12.90
N ALA A 145 -0.81 3.25 -11.79
CA ALA A 145 -1.76 2.26 -11.29
C ALA A 145 -3.17 2.50 -11.85
N ASP A 146 -3.95 1.42 -12.02
CA ASP A 146 -5.36 1.49 -12.41
C ASP A 146 -6.22 1.99 -11.23
N TYR A 147 -5.87 1.57 -10.01
CA TYR A 147 -6.47 2.05 -8.77
C TYR A 147 -5.38 2.42 -7.77
N CYS A 148 -5.58 3.55 -7.09
CA CYS A 148 -4.61 4.06 -6.13
C CYS A 148 -5.23 4.36 -4.78
N LEU A 149 -4.53 4.00 -3.71
CA LEU A 149 -4.83 4.45 -2.35
C LEU A 149 -3.92 5.63 -2.03
N LEU A 150 -4.52 6.81 -1.88
CA LEU A 150 -3.82 8.07 -1.67
C LEU A 150 -3.75 8.41 -0.19
N GLY A 151 -2.54 8.72 0.29
CA GLY A 151 -2.37 9.21 1.65
C GLY A 151 -2.81 8.17 2.68
N ASP A 152 -3.71 8.60 3.55
CA ASP A 152 -4.23 7.79 4.65
C ASP A 152 -5.21 6.69 4.19
N GLU A 153 -5.60 6.66 2.91
CA GLU A 153 -6.45 5.61 2.36
C GLU A 153 -5.81 4.22 2.47
N LEU A 154 -4.47 4.14 2.49
CA LEU A 154 -3.78 2.87 2.77
C LEU A 154 -4.15 2.35 4.18
N TYR A 155 -4.16 3.23 5.17
CA TYR A 155 -4.51 2.86 6.55
C TYR A 155 -6.00 2.55 6.66
N ALA A 156 -6.85 3.33 5.99
CA ALA A 156 -8.29 3.07 5.97
C ALA A 156 -8.61 1.71 5.34
N ALA A 157 -7.95 1.36 4.23
CA ALA A 157 -8.12 0.07 3.58
C ALA A 157 -7.66 -1.08 4.49
N ALA A 158 -6.49 -0.95 5.13
CA ALA A 158 -6.00 -1.96 6.06
C ALA A 158 -6.94 -2.15 7.25
N ALA A 159 -7.39 -1.05 7.88
CA ALA A 159 -8.31 -1.10 9.02
C ALA A 159 -9.67 -1.71 8.64
N ALA A 160 -10.18 -1.40 7.44
CA ALA A 160 -11.42 -1.96 6.92
C ALA A 160 -11.31 -3.47 6.65
N ILE A 161 -10.17 -3.92 6.13
CA ILE A 161 -9.88 -5.35 5.88
C ILE A 161 -9.77 -6.14 7.18
N THR A 162 -9.09 -5.57 8.19
CA THR A 162 -8.91 -6.24 9.49
C THR A 162 -10.09 -6.09 10.43
N GLU A 163 -11.12 -5.34 10.04
CA GLU A 163 -12.29 -5.00 10.88
C GLU A 163 -11.89 -4.43 12.25
N ASP A 164 -10.82 -3.61 12.31
CA ASP A 164 -10.32 -3.03 13.56
C ASP A 164 -11.13 -1.78 13.91
N GLU A 165 -12.21 -1.95 14.69
CA GLU A 165 -13.12 -0.87 15.10
C GLU A 165 -12.40 0.35 15.70
N PRO A 166 -11.42 0.20 16.63
CA PRO A 166 -10.60 1.32 17.09
C PRO A 166 -9.89 2.09 15.97
N GLN A 167 -9.22 1.39 15.04
CA GLN A 167 -8.52 2.05 13.93
C GLN A 167 -9.48 2.75 12.97
N ILE A 168 -10.58 2.09 12.59
CA ILE A 168 -11.61 2.67 11.73
C ILE A 168 -12.18 3.94 12.37
N SER A 169 -12.48 3.90 13.67
CA SER A 169 -13.02 5.03 14.43
C SER A 169 -12.01 6.19 14.52
N ALA A 170 -10.74 5.88 14.75
CA ALA A 170 -9.68 6.88 14.82
C ALA A 170 -9.50 7.60 13.49
N ILE A 171 -9.46 6.87 12.38
CA ILE A 171 -9.35 7.44 11.02
C ILE A 171 -10.56 8.35 10.74
N GLY A 172 -11.78 7.89 11.03
CA GLY A 172 -12.99 8.69 10.86
C GLY A 172 -12.98 9.98 11.70
N ALA A 173 -12.48 9.93 12.93
CA ALA A 173 -12.32 11.13 13.78
C ALA A 173 -11.32 12.12 13.18
N PHE A 174 -10.20 11.64 12.64
CA PHE A 174 -9.23 12.48 11.94
C PHE A 174 -9.85 13.16 10.72
N ASP A 175 -10.68 12.46 9.96
CA ASP A 175 -11.34 13.04 8.78
C ASP A 175 -12.33 14.16 9.15
N ILE A 176 -13.07 14.01 10.25
CA ILE A 176 -13.94 15.06 10.79
C ILE A 176 -13.12 16.30 11.20
N ILE A 177 -12.00 16.10 11.91
CA ILE A 177 -11.13 17.20 12.34
C ILE A 177 -10.52 17.90 11.11
N LYS A 178 -10.02 17.14 10.12
CA LYS A 178 -9.49 17.70 8.87
C LYS A 178 -10.55 18.52 8.13
N ALA A 179 -11.78 18.01 8.02
CA ALA A 179 -12.88 18.72 7.39
C ALA A 179 -13.23 20.02 8.13
N PHE A 180 -13.30 19.99 9.46
CA PHE A 180 -13.52 21.17 10.28
C PHE A 180 -12.41 22.23 10.09
N LEU A 181 -11.14 21.80 10.13
CA LEU A 181 -10.00 22.69 9.90
C LEU A 181 -10.01 23.27 8.47
N LEU A 182 -10.40 22.49 7.47
CA LEU A 182 -10.54 22.95 6.09
C LEU A 182 -11.62 24.03 5.98
N ILE A 183 -12.77 23.85 6.63
CA ILE A 183 -13.85 24.85 6.67
C ILE A 183 -13.36 26.14 7.31
N LEU A 184 -12.67 26.04 8.46
CA LEU A 184 -12.07 27.21 9.12
C LEU A 184 -11.05 27.93 8.25
N LEU A 185 -10.21 27.17 7.52
CA LEU A 185 -9.22 27.72 6.60
C LEU A 185 -9.90 28.48 5.47
N VAL A 186 -10.91 27.87 4.82
CA VAL A 186 -11.67 28.52 3.73
C VAL A 186 -12.39 29.77 4.23
N ALA A 187 -13.05 29.71 5.39
CA ALA A 187 -13.71 30.85 6.01
C ALA A 187 -12.72 31.98 6.36
N GLY A 188 -11.54 31.62 6.85
CA GLY A 188 -10.45 32.56 7.12
C GLY A 188 -9.98 33.27 5.85
N VAL A 189 -9.74 32.52 4.76
CA VAL A 189 -9.35 33.08 3.46
C VAL A 189 -10.41 34.05 2.95
N ILE A 190 -11.69 33.67 2.94
CA ILE A 190 -12.79 34.53 2.49
C ILE A 190 -12.89 35.82 3.32
N SER A 191 -12.80 35.69 4.66
CA SER A 191 -12.89 36.84 5.56
C SER A 191 -11.79 37.87 5.29
N ILE A 192 -10.55 37.40 5.10
CA ILE A 192 -9.41 38.25 4.75
C ILE A 192 -9.61 38.90 3.38
N THR A 193 -10.06 38.13 2.38
CA THR A 193 -10.31 38.66 1.02
C THR A 193 -11.38 39.75 1.00
N LEU A 194 -12.40 39.67 1.86
CA LEU A 194 -13.46 40.69 2.00
C LEU A 194 -13.04 41.92 2.83
N GLY A 195 -11.79 41.97 3.32
CA GLY A 195 -11.26 43.10 4.08
C GLY A 195 -11.63 43.08 5.57
N PHE A 196 -12.11 41.97 6.11
CA PHE A 196 -12.29 41.86 7.57
C PHE A 196 -10.92 41.87 8.26
N PRO A 197 -10.73 42.67 9.33
CA PRO A 197 -9.47 42.77 10.08
C PRO A 197 -9.19 41.53 10.97
N LEU A 198 -9.53 40.33 10.49
CA LEU A 198 -9.44 39.08 11.25
C LEU A 198 -8.01 38.80 11.74
N ILE A 199 -7.00 38.99 10.88
CA ILE A 199 -5.59 38.79 11.23
C ILE A 199 -5.14 39.79 12.31
N SER A 200 -5.55 41.05 12.20
CA SER A 200 -5.20 42.08 13.20
C SER A 200 -5.88 41.83 14.55
N ILE A 201 -7.10 41.28 14.57
CA ILE A 201 -7.79 40.90 15.81
C ILE A 201 -7.09 39.70 16.46
N LEU A 202 -6.72 38.69 15.66
CA LEU A 202 -6.04 37.48 16.16
C LEU A 202 -4.60 37.73 16.62
N ARG A 203 -3.90 38.71 16.02
CA ARG A 203 -2.54 39.13 16.45
C ARG A 203 -2.52 40.04 17.68
N GLY A 204 -3.68 40.54 18.12
CA GLY A 204 -3.79 41.43 19.29
C GLY A 204 -3.78 40.71 20.64
N TRP A 205 -3.69 39.37 20.63
CA TRP A 205 -3.56 38.50 21.80
C TRP A 205 -2.12 38.09 22.04
#